data_AF-A0A6G3Z1C2-F1
#
_entry.id   AF-A0A6G3Z1C2-F1
#
_cell.length_a   1.000
_cell.length_b   1.000
_cell.length_c   1.000
_cell.angle_alpha   90.00
_cell.angle_beta   90.00
_cell.angle_gamma   90.00
#
_symmetry.space_group_name_H-M   'P 1'
#
loop_
_entity.id
_entity.type
_entity.pdbx_description
1 polymer ?
#
loop_
_entity_poly.entity_id
_entity_poly.type
_entity_poly.pdbx_seq_one_letter_code
_entity_poly.pdbx_strand_id
1 'polypeptide(L)'
;MHSTVEIARKLGCTTQAVNSYRRKIEKRDNKKLGKPDPNDARKTIYSPDEVALISEMAPKIPVTDPTDAEVIEAEIYEGPTTETVVGASTSLVPLRHATVPGCEIQRFDQHSANQQIAALQGLAAAHANRAGQLLGALATTEMTAAAAEIRQAVATIKTNEIADGAAAMKKAVGNGLPPQSPAS
;
A
#
# COMPACT_ATOMS: atom_id res chain seq x y z
N MET A 1 27.56 0.39 4.54
CA MET A 1 26.79 1.60 4.89
C MET A 1 25.54 1.59 4.02
N HIS A 2 24.40 2.00 4.55
CA HIS A 2 23.10 1.91 3.88
C HIS A 2 22.44 3.27 3.79
N SER A 3 21.86 3.60 2.63
CA SER A 3 21.03 4.79 2.47
C SER A 3 19.65 4.61 3.09
N THR A 4 18.93 5.70 3.36
CA THR A 4 17.55 5.66 3.88
C THR A 4 16.62 4.86 2.96
N VAL A 5 16.85 4.91 1.64
CA VAL A 5 16.08 4.18 0.61
C VAL A 5 16.33 2.67 0.70
N GLU A 6 17.59 2.26 0.89
CA GLU A 6 17.92 0.84 1.07
C GLU A 6 17.31 0.25 2.35
N ILE A 7 17.26 1.04 3.42
CA ILE A 7 16.64 0.64 4.68
C ILE A 7 15.13 0.48 4.48
N ALA A 8 14.49 1.45 3.82
CA ALA A 8 13.07 1.40 3.48
C ALA A 8 12.72 0.14 2.67
N ARG A 9 13.52 -0.18 1.64
CA ARG A 9 13.36 -1.39 0.84
C ARG A 9 13.52 -2.68 1.66
N LYS A 10 14.55 -2.76 2.52
CA LYS A 10 14.77 -3.94 3.39
C LYS A 10 13.66 -4.17 4.40
N LEU A 11 13.03 -3.09 4.87
CA LEU A 11 11.97 -3.15 5.88
C LEU A 11 10.57 -3.22 5.26
N GLY A 12 10.43 -3.14 3.93
CA GLY A 12 9.13 -3.04 3.28
C GLY A 12 8.34 -1.83 3.77
N CYS A 13 8.98 -0.68 3.98
CA CYS A 13 8.31 0.51 4.50
C CYS A 13 8.70 1.77 3.72
N THR A 14 7.97 2.86 3.93
CA THR A 14 8.27 4.13 3.27
C THR A 14 9.50 4.80 3.88
N THR A 15 10.23 5.60 3.10
CA THR A 15 11.38 6.39 3.58
C THR A 15 10.99 7.35 4.72
N GLN A 16 9.75 7.84 4.71
CA GLN A 16 9.19 8.64 5.80
C GLN A 16 9.04 7.85 7.11
N ALA A 17 8.58 6.60 7.02
CA ALA A 17 8.50 5.72 8.18
C ALA A 17 9.89 5.50 8.79
N VAL A 18 10.91 5.23 7.95
CA VAL A 18 12.30 5.12 8.38
C VAL A 18 12.78 6.40 9.10
N ASN A 19 12.50 7.58 8.56
CA ASN A 19 12.85 8.85 9.20
C ASN A 19 12.13 9.07 10.54
N SER A 20 10.86 8.65 10.65
CA SER A 20 10.10 8.71 11.91
C SER A 20 10.71 7.80 12.97
N TYR A 21 11.08 6.56 12.61
CA TYR A 21 11.74 5.63 13.54
C TYR A 21 13.12 6.11 13.95
N ARG A 22 13.90 6.65 13.01
CA ARG A 22 15.18 7.29 13.31
C ARG A 22 15.00 8.34 14.41
N ARG A 23 14.10 9.30 14.22
CA ARG A 23 13.85 10.37 15.20
C ARG A 23 13.39 9.84 16.56
N LYS A 24 12.63 8.75 16.60
CA LYS A 24 12.21 8.10 17.86
C LYS A 24 13.41 7.50 18.60
N ILE A 25 14.33 6.86 17.89
CA ILE A 25 15.55 6.28 18.47
C ILE A 25 16.51 7.39 18.91
N GLU A 26 16.69 8.44 18.10
CA GLU A 26 17.50 9.60 18.45
C GLU A 26 17.00 10.29 19.73
N LYS A 27 15.67 10.37 19.92
CA LYS A 27 15.05 10.88 21.16
C LYS A 27 15.22 9.94 22.35
N ARG A 28 15.16 8.62 22.15
CA ARG A 28 15.29 7.62 23.21
C ARG A 28 16.72 7.52 23.72
N ASP A 29 17.68 7.45 22.79
CA ASP A 29 19.08 7.14 23.08
C ASP A 29 19.95 8.41 23.14
N ASN A 30 19.33 9.59 22.90
CA ASN A 30 19.96 10.92 22.88
C ASN A 30 21.23 10.99 22.01
N LYS A 31 21.25 10.21 20.92
CA LYS A 31 22.37 10.06 20.01
C LYS A 31 21.88 10.24 18.58
N LYS A 32 22.55 11.09 17.81
CA LYS A 32 22.28 11.27 16.38
C LYS A 32 22.71 10.02 15.61
N LEU A 33 21.86 9.54 14.72
CA LEU A 33 22.11 8.35 13.90
C LEU A 33 22.47 8.76 12.47
N GLY A 34 23.41 8.03 11.90
CA GLY A 34 23.88 8.22 10.53
C GLY A 34 24.88 9.35 10.36
N LYS A 35 25.53 9.36 9.20
CA LYS A 35 26.50 10.38 8.76
C LYS A 35 26.11 10.89 7.37
N PRO A 36 26.47 12.14 7.01
CA PRO A 36 26.32 12.61 5.63
C PRO A 36 27.12 11.71 4.68
N ASP A 37 26.57 11.42 3.51
CA ASP A 37 27.29 10.70 2.46
C ASP A 37 28.46 11.58 1.94
N PRO A 38 29.69 11.04 1.84
CA PRO A 38 30.82 11.77 1.27
C PRO A 38 30.62 12.18 -0.20
N ASN A 39 29.74 11.50 -0.94
CA ASN A 39 29.48 11.78 -2.36
C ASN A 39 28.28 12.71 -2.58
N ASP A 40 27.35 12.77 -1.61
CA ASP A 40 26.14 13.58 -1.70
C ASP A 40 25.71 14.04 -0.30
N ALA A 41 26.04 15.29 0.04
CA ALA A 41 25.74 15.87 1.35
C ALA A 41 24.23 15.91 1.69
N ARG A 42 23.34 15.71 0.72
CA ARG A 42 21.89 15.63 0.93
C ARG A 42 21.45 14.26 1.46
N LYS A 43 22.28 13.23 1.31
CA LYS A 43 21.97 11.87 1.73
C LYS A 43 22.60 11.55 3.06
N THR A 44 21.87 10.82 3.90
CA THR A 44 22.37 10.25 5.14
C THR A 44 22.62 8.77 4.94
N ILE A 45 23.82 8.33 5.30
CA ILE A 45 24.24 6.93 5.30
C ILE A 45 24.32 6.41 6.73
N TYR A 46 23.83 5.19 6.91
CA TYR A 46 23.76 4.52 8.19
C TYR A 46 24.71 3.33 8.24
N SER A 47 25.30 3.09 9.40
CA SER A 47 26.08 1.88 9.67
C SER A 47 25.14 0.68 9.87
N PRO A 48 25.63 -0.56 9.68
CA PRO A 48 24.82 -1.77 9.87
C PRO A 48 24.16 -1.86 11.26
N ASP A 49 24.87 -1.43 12.31
CA ASP A 49 24.37 -1.43 13.69
C ASP A 49 23.19 -0.45 13.87
N GLU A 50 23.27 0.72 13.24
CA GLU A 50 22.18 1.70 13.25
C GLU A 50 20.96 1.22 12.44
N VAL A 51 21.19 0.46 11.37
CA VAL A 51 20.10 -0.20 10.62
C VAL A 51 19.41 -1.24 11.48
N ALA A 52 20.15 -2.02 12.27
CA ALA A 52 19.58 -3.00 13.19
C ALA A 52 18.65 -2.32 14.23
N LEU A 53 19.11 -1.22 14.84
CA LEU A 53 18.29 -0.43 15.78
C LEU A 53 17.00 0.10 15.16
N ILE A 54 17.06 0.58 13.91
CA ILE A 54 15.88 1.05 13.17
C ILE A 54 14.94 -0.12 12.88
N SER A 55 15.48 -1.28 12.51
CA SER A 55 14.69 -2.48 12.19
C SER A 55 13.98 -3.10 13.38
N GLU A 56 14.55 -3.01 14.59
CA GLU A 56 13.93 -3.51 15.82
C GLU A 56 12.67 -2.74 16.20
N MET A 57 12.67 -1.44 15.92
CA MET A 57 11.55 -0.53 16.20
C MET A 57 10.52 -0.45 15.07
N ALA A 58 10.88 -0.88 13.86
CA ALA A 58 9.99 -0.82 12.71
C ALA A 58 8.88 -1.88 12.84
N PRO A 59 7.60 -1.52 12.60
CA PRO A 59 6.52 -2.49 12.57
C PRO A 59 6.77 -3.40 11.38
N LYS A 60 6.87 -4.71 11.65
CA LYS A 60 6.94 -5.77 10.65
C LYS A 60 5.59 -5.92 9.98
N ILE A 61 5.16 -4.91 9.24
CA ILE A 61 4.01 -5.01 8.36
C ILE A 61 4.55 -5.71 7.11
N PRO A 62 4.00 -6.87 6.71
CA PRO A 62 4.33 -7.45 5.42
C PRO A 62 3.76 -6.52 4.35
N VAL A 63 4.59 -5.64 3.82
CA VAL A 63 4.22 -4.78 2.69
C VAL A 63 4.86 -5.39 1.45
N THR A 64 4.03 -5.66 0.46
CA THR A 64 4.40 -6.00 -0.91
C THR A 64 5.47 -5.02 -1.41
N ASP A 65 6.55 -5.53 -2.03
CA ASP A 65 7.68 -4.70 -2.46
C ASP A 65 7.19 -3.47 -3.26
N PRO A 66 7.41 -2.24 -2.78
CA PRO A 66 7.00 -1.06 -3.52
C PRO A 66 7.87 -0.97 -4.77
N THR A 67 7.23 -0.91 -5.94
CA THR A 67 7.93 -0.61 -7.20
C THR A 67 8.57 0.78 -7.14
N ASP A 68 9.73 0.96 -7.77
CA ASP A 68 10.53 2.22 -7.71
C ASP A 68 9.74 3.48 -8.11
N ALA A 69 8.61 3.35 -8.80
CA ALA A 69 7.70 4.44 -9.17
C ALA A 69 6.83 4.97 -8.00
N GLU A 70 6.69 4.21 -6.90
CA GLU A 70 5.84 4.57 -5.75
C GLU A 70 6.63 5.18 -4.59
N VAL A 71 7.96 5.28 -4.72
CA VAL A 71 8.82 6.00 -3.77
C VAL A 71 8.65 7.50 -4.02
N ILE A 72 7.58 8.08 -3.48
CA ILE A 72 7.37 9.52 -3.50
C ILE A 72 8.37 10.15 -2.51
N GLU A 73 9.48 10.70 -3.04
CA GLU A 73 10.38 11.61 -2.33
C GLU A 73 9.65 12.96 -2.11
N ALA A 74 8.67 12.99 -1.22
CA ALA A 74 8.10 14.24 -0.73
C ALA A 74 8.79 14.60 0.60
N GLU A 75 9.62 15.64 0.57
CA GLU A 75 9.99 16.40 1.77
C GLU A 75 8.73 17.04 2.35
N ILE A 76 8.13 16.41 3.35
CA ILE A 76 7.07 17.04 4.13
C ILE A 76 7.76 18.04 5.07
N TYR A 77 7.54 19.33 4.81
CA TYR A 77 7.78 20.40 5.76
C TYR A 77 6.86 20.13 6.97
N GLU A 78 7.39 19.51 8.02
CA GLU A 78 6.72 19.48 9.31
C GLU A 78 6.70 20.91 9.84
N GLY A 79 5.59 21.60 9.63
CA GLY A 79 5.25 22.77 10.42
C GLY A 79 5.29 22.40 11.91
N PRO A 80 5.73 23.30 12.79
CA PRO A 80 5.84 23.01 14.21
C PRO A 80 4.45 22.64 14.75
N THR A 81 4.36 21.44 15.33
CA THR A 81 3.25 21.03 16.18
C THR A 81 2.99 22.10 17.23
N THR A 82 1.71 22.47 17.33
CA THR A 82 1.14 23.56 18.12
C THR A 82 1.55 23.61 19.59
N GLU A 83 1.79 24.84 20.03
CA GLU A 83 1.48 25.43 21.34
C GLU A 83 2.12 24.84 22.61
N THR A 84 3.19 25.49 23.03
CA THR A 84 3.34 25.90 24.44
C THR A 84 3.47 27.42 24.47
N VAL A 85 2.39 28.10 24.89
CA VAL A 85 2.47 29.50 25.35
C VAL A 85 3.32 29.49 26.62
N VAL A 86 4.62 29.71 26.47
CA VAL A 86 5.51 29.99 27.60
C VAL A 86 5.55 31.50 27.76
N GLY A 87 5.17 31.96 28.95
CA GLY A 87 4.94 33.37 29.29
C GLY A 87 6.05 34.33 28.87
N ALA A 88 5.63 35.57 28.65
CA ALA A 88 6.50 36.70 28.34
C ALA A 88 7.70 36.76 29.29
N SER A 89 8.89 36.42 28.79
CA SER A 89 10.16 36.81 29.41
C SER A 89 10.58 38.13 28.78
N THR A 90 10.33 39.22 29.49
CA THR A 90 10.88 40.54 29.21
C THR A 90 12.39 40.49 29.43
N SER A 91 13.14 40.10 28.40
CA SER A 91 14.59 40.32 28.34
C SER A 91 14.85 41.55 27.47
N LEU A 92 15.08 42.69 28.14
CA LEU A 92 15.54 43.92 27.49
C LEU A 92 17.05 43.80 27.22
N VAL A 93 17.39 43.33 26.01
CA VAL A 93 18.74 43.52 25.45
C VAL A 93 18.63 44.57 24.33
N PRO A 94 19.46 45.63 24.33
CA PRO A 94 19.36 46.66 23.31
C PRO A 94 19.81 46.10 21.95
N LEU A 95 18.83 45.87 21.06
CA LEU A 95 19.04 45.55 19.65
C LEU A 95 19.79 46.69 18.98
N ARG A 96 21.08 46.49 18.73
CA ARG A 96 21.83 47.35 17.80
C ARG A 96 21.17 47.22 16.43
N HIS A 97 20.81 48.36 15.85
CA HIS A 97 20.16 48.50 14.55
C HIS A 97 20.94 47.80 13.43
N ALA A 98 20.71 46.50 13.24
CA ALA A 98 20.99 45.82 12.01
C ALA A 98 19.71 45.93 11.17
N THR A 99 19.73 46.83 10.18
CA THR A 99 18.70 46.86 9.14
C THR A 99 18.76 45.56 8.37
N VAL A 100 17.90 44.62 8.74
CA VAL A 100 17.68 43.40 7.97
C VAL A 100 17.13 43.82 6.59
N PRO A 101 17.76 43.43 5.47
CA PRO A 101 17.22 43.73 4.16
C PRO A 101 15.80 43.15 4.06
N GLY A 102 14.86 43.94 3.55
CA GLY A 102 13.45 43.55 3.46
C GLY A 102 13.31 42.23 2.71
N CYS A 103 13.05 41.15 3.44
CA CYS A 103 12.67 39.87 2.85
C CYS A 103 11.23 40.01 2.38
N GLU A 104 10.98 39.87 1.09
CA GLU A 104 9.61 39.75 0.57
C GLU A 104 9.00 38.47 1.15
N ILE A 105 8.12 38.65 2.13
CA ILE A 105 7.31 37.56 2.64
C ILE A 105 6.38 37.16 1.50
N GLN A 106 6.64 36.00 0.88
CA GLN A 106 5.68 35.38 -0.04
C GLN A 106 4.37 35.18 0.72
N ARG A 107 3.38 36.01 0.40
CA ARG A 107 2.05 35.89 0.98
C ARG A 107 1.36 34.70 0.31
N PHE A 108 0.75 33.86 1.12
CA PHE A 108 -0.05 32.75 0.63
C PHE A 108 -1.19 33.28 -0.26
N ASP A 109 -1.18 32.88 -1.52
CA ASP A 109 -2.27 33.19 -2.44
C ASP A 109 -3.39 32.18 -2.28
N GLN A 110 -4.39 32.58 -1.49
CA GLN A 110 -5.59 31.79 -1.23
C GLN A 110 -6.37 31.46 -2.50
N HIS A 111 -6.30 32.31 -3.55
CA HIS A 111 -7.00 32.06 -4.79
C HIS A 111 -6.37 30.88 -5.55
N SER A 112 -5.05 30.91 -5.73
CA SER A 112 -4.31 29.80 -6.35
C SER A 112 -4.46 28.50 -5.56
N ALA A 113 -4.44 28.56 -4.22
CA ALA A 113 -4.67 27.39 -3.39
C ALA A 113 -6.09 26.81 -3.58
N ASN A 114 -7.12 27.65 -3.64
CA ASN A 114 -8.50 27.20 -3.88
C ASN A 114 -8.66 26.57 -5.27
N GLN A 115 -7.98 27.10 -6.30
CA GLN A 115 -7.99 26.49 -7.63
C GLN A 115 -7.34 25.10 -7.62
N GLN A 116 -6.22 24.94 -6.91
CA GLN A 116 -5.55 23.64 -6.78
C GLN A 116 -6.43 22.63 -6.02
N ILE A 117 -7.12 23.05 -4.96
CA ILE A 117 -8.05 22.19 -4.21
C ILE A 117 -9.19 21.72 -5.12
N ALA A 118 -9.79 22.61 -5.89
CA ALA A 118 -10.86 22.25 -6.83
C ALA A 118 -10.37 21.25 -7.89
N ALA A 119 -9.15 21.44 -8.42
CA ALA A 119 -8.55 20.51 -9.37
C ALA A 119 -8.32 19.11 -8.76
N LEU A 120 -7.80 19.05 -7.53
CA LEU A 120 -7.58 17.79 -6.81
C LEU A 120 -8.89 17.06 -6.51
N GLN A 121 -9.93 17.78 -6.11
CA GLN A 121 -11.27 17.21 -5.89
C GLN A 121 -11.85 16.63 -7.19
N GLY A 122 -11.67 17.31 -8.32
CA GLY A 122 -12.08 16.82 -9.63
C GLY A 122 -11.35 15.52 -10.03
N LEU A 123 -10.04 15.46 -9.81
CA LEU A 123 -9.24 14.25 -10.06
C LEU A 123 -9.66 13.09 -9.16
N ALA A 124 -9.87 13.34 -7.87
CA ALA A 124 -10.31 12.31 -6.93
C ALA A 124 -11.66 11.71 -7.35
N ALA A 125 -12.63 12.54 -7.75
CA ALA A 125 -13.92 12.08 -8.25
C ALA A 125 -13.79 11.24 -9.54
N ALA A 126 -12.94 11.67 -10.48
CA ALA A 126 -12.68 10.91 -11.71
C ALA A 126 -12.05 9.54 -11.43
N HIS A 127 -11.08 9.47 -10.50
CA HIS A 127 -10.45 8.22 -10.09
C HIS A 127 -11.43 7.28 -9.38
N ALA A 128 -12.28 7.81 -8.49
CA ALA A 128 -13.30 7.03 -7.81
C ALA A 128 -14.30 6.41 -8.80
N ASN A 129 -14.76 7.18 -9.79
CA ASN A 129 -15.64 6.69 -10.85
C ASN A 129 -14.98 5.58 -11.69
N ARG A 130 -13.72 5.78 -12.06
CA ARG A 130 -12.97 4.77 -12.82
C ARG A 130 -12.75 3.49 -12.02
N ALA A 131 -12.41 3.61 -10.73
CA ALA A 131 -12.27 2.45 -9.84
C ALA A 131 -13.59 1.69 -9.70
N GLY A 132 -14.71 2.41 -9.55
CA GLY A 132 -16.04 1.79 -9.51
C GLY A 132 -16.39 1.03 -10.79
N GLN A 133 -16.06 1.57 -11.97
CA GLN A 133 -16.26 0.89 -13.25
C GLN A 133 -15.39 -0.37 -13.38
N LEU A 134 -14.13 -0.31 -12.98
CA LEU A 134 -13.22 -1.46 -13.03
C LEU A 134 -13.64 -2.58 -12.07
N LEU A 135 -14.05 -2.23 -10.85
CA LEU A 135 -14.56 -3.20 -9.87
C LEU A 135 -15.87 -3.83 -10.34
N GLY A 136 -16.78 -3.04 -10.91
CA GLY A 136 -18.01 -3.54 -11.50
C GLY A 136 -17.75 -4.49 -12.67
N ALA A 137 -16.80 -4.17 -13.55
CA ALA A 137 -16.41 -5.03 -14.66
C ALA A 137 -15.74 -6.33 -14.19
N LEU A 138 -14.88 -6.27 -13.15
CA LEU A 138 -14.30 -7.47 -12.57
C LEU A 138 -15.38 -8.38 -11.99
N ALA A 139 -16.29 -7.83 -11.19
CA ALA A 139 -17.37 -8.58 -10.55
C ALA A 139 -18.29 -9.26 -11.60
N THR A 140 -18.66 -8.56 -12.68
CA THR A 140 -19.47 -9.17 -13.74
C THR A 140 -18.73 -10.27 -14.49
N THR A 141 -17.43 -10.09 -14.74
CA THR A 141 -16.60 -11.11 -15.41
C THR A 141 -16.44 -12.37 -14.55
N GLU A 142 -16.19 -12.22 -13.25
CA GLU A 142 -16.07 -13.36 -12.33
C GLU A 142 -17.40 -14.07 -12.13
N MET A 143 -18.50 -13.33 -11.96
CA MET A 143 -19.83 -13.93 -11.82
C MET A 143 -20.26 -14.67 -13.09
N THR A 144 -19.94 -14.15 -14.28
CA THR A 144 -20.28 -14.84 -15.54
C THR A 144 -19.42 -16.09 -15.76
N ALA A 145 -18.14 -16.05 -15.39
CA ALA A 145 -17.27 -17.23 -15.41
C ALA A 145 -17.79 -18.32 -14.44
N ALA A 146 -18.09 -17.96 -13.19
CA ALA A 146 -18.66 -18.88 -12.21
C ALA A 146 -20.01 -19.47 -12.68
N ALA A 147 -20.87 -18.66 -13.32
CA ALA A 147 -22.12 -19.14 -13.89
C ALA A 147 -21.92 -20.08 -15.10
N ALA A 148 -20.81 -19.97 -15.83
CA ALA A 148 -20.46 -20.92 -16.88
C ALA A 148 -19.96 -22.25 -16.29
N GLU A 149 -19.11 -22.19 -15.27
CA GLU A 149 -18.61 -23.38 -14.55
C GLU A 149 -19.74 -24.18 -13.90
N ILE A 150 -20.69 -23.51 -13.22
CA ILE A 150 -21.87 -24.16 -12.63
C ILE A 150 -22.70 -24.86 -13.71
N ARG A 151 -22.92 -24.21 -14.87
CA ARG A 151 -23.66 -24.83 -15.97
C ARG A 151 -22.95 -26.05 -16.52
N GLN A 152 -21.63 -26.01 -16.65
CA GLN A 152 -20.83 -27.15 -17.09
C GLN A 152 -20.89 -28.29 -16.07
N ALA A 153 -20.74 -28.00 -14.77
CA ALA A 153 -20.84 -29.00 -13.72
C ALA A 153 -22.23 -29.67 -13.69
N VAL A 154 -23.31 -28.90 -13.81
CA VAL A 154 -24.67 -29.45 -13.90
C VAL A 154 -24.85 -30.31 -15.14
N ALA A 155 -24.31 -29.91 -16.29
CA ALA A 155 -24.34 -30.73 -17.50
C ALA A 155 -23.61 -32.07 -17.30
N THR A 156 -22.42 -32.04 -16.67
CA THR A 156 -21.65 -33.25 -16.36
C THR A 156 -22.40 -34.19 -15.41
N ILE A 157 -23.03 -33.66 -14.36
CA ILE A 157 -23.83 -34.45 -13.43
C ILE A 157 -24.99 -35.13 -14.17
N LYS A 158 -25.75 -34.37 -14.97
CA LYS A 158 -26.85 -34.92 -15.77
C LYS A 158 -26.38 -36.00 -16.75
N THR A 159 -25.23 -35.82 -17.41
CA THR A 159 -24.70 -36.86 -18.32
C THR A 159 -24.30 -38.12 -17.57
N ASN A 160 -23.74 -38.00 -16.36
CA ASN A 160 -23.39 -39.15 -15.54
C ASN A 160 -24.63 -39.88 -15.03
N GLU A 161 -25.65 -39.16 -14.55
CA GLU A 161 -26.93 -39.76 -14.13
C GLU A 161 -27.62 -40.51 -15.28
N ILE A 162 -27.57 -39.98 -16.50
CA ILE A 162 -28.11 -40.64 -17.69
C ILE A 162 -27.28 -41.89 -18.05
N ALA A 163 -25.95 -41.81 -17.96
CA ALA A 163 -25.07 -42.95 -18.21
C ALA A 163 -25.26 -44.07 -17.19
N ASP A 164 -25.41 -43.73 -15.91
CA ASP A 164 -25.70 -44.66 -14.83
C ASP A 164 -27.09 -45.29 -14.99
N GLY A 165 -28.09 -44.49 -15.37
CA GLY A 165 -29.44 -44.98 -15.70
C GLY A 165 -29.44 -45.94 -16.90
N ALA A 166 -28.66 -45.64 -17.94
CA ALA A 166 -28.49 -46.50 -19.11
C ALA A 166 -27.76 -47.81 -18.76
N ALA A 167 -26.73 -47.74 -17.91
CA ALA A 167 -26.02 -48.92 -17.40
C ALA A 167 -26.92 -49.81 -16.52
N ALA A 168 -27.76 -49.21 -15.66
CA ALA A 168 -28.74 -49.91 -14.86
C ALA A 168 -29.81 -50.59 -15.72
N MET A 169 -30.32 -49.92 -16.77
CA MET A 169 -31.24 -50.54 -17.73
C MET A 169 -30.60 -51.70 -18.51
N LYS A 170 -29.34 -51.56 -18.96
CA LYS A 170 -28.61 -52.64 -19.63
C LYS A 170 -28.46 -53.87 -18.74
N LYS A 171 -28.19 -53.68 -17.44
CA LYS A 171 -28.12 -54.76 -16.45
C LYS A 171 -29.48 -55.43 -16.21
N ALA A 172 -30.55 -54.65 -16.15
CA ALA A 172 -31.91 -55.17 -16.00
C ALA A 172 -32.35 -56.00 -17.22
N VAL A 173 -32.03 -55.55 -18.44
CA VAL A 173 -32.33 -56.29 -19.68
C VAL A 173 -31.44 -57.53 -19.83
N GLY A 174 -30.16 -57.46 -19.43
CA GLY A 174 -29.23 -58.59 -19.48
C GLY A 174 -29.56 -59.74 -18.51
N ASN A 175 -30.21 -59.46 -17.38
CA ASN A 175 -30.69 -60.47 -16.43
C ASN A 175 -32.10 -61.01 -16.76
N GLY A 176 -32.75 -60.51 -17.81
CA GLY A 176 -34.13 -60.86 -18.17
C GLY A 176 -34.28 -61.96 -19.23
N LEU A 177 -33.19 -62.51 -19.79
CA LEU A 177 -33.32 -63.68 -20.67
C LEU A 177 -33.53 -64.95 -19.82
N PRO A 178 -34.65 -65.68 -19.99
CA PRO A 178 -34.86 -66.93 -19.29
C PRO A 178 -33.78 -67.95 -19.71
N PRO A 179 -33.33 -68.82 -18.79
CA PRO A 179 -32.37 -69.86 -19.13
C PRO A 179 -32.99 -70.74 -20.22
N GLN A 180 -32.29 -70.88 -21.34
CA GLN A 180 -32.64 -71.89 -22.32
C GLN A 180 -32.51 -73.26 -21.64
N SER A 181 -33.64 -73.94 -21.46
CA SER A 181 -33.68 -75.30 -20.93
C SER A 181 -32.75 -76.20 -21.74
N PRO A 182 -31.91 -77.03 -21.10
CA PRO A 182 -31.07 -77.97 -21.82
C PRO A 182 -31.98 -78.99 -22.51
N ALA A 183 -31.85 -79.10 -23.83
CA ALA A 183 -32.51 -80.12 -24.62
C ALA A 183 -31.93 -81.49 -24.25
N SER A 184 -32.81 -82.38 -23.78
CA SER A 184 -32.54 -83.82 -23.62
C SER A 184 -32.67 -84.55 -24.96
#